data_AF-A0A4P9VVQ8-F1
#
_entry.id   AF-A0A4P9VVQ8-F1
#
_cell.length_a   1.000
_cell.length_b   1.000
_cell.length_c   1.000
_cell.angle_alpha   90.00
_cell.angle_beta   90.00
_cell.angle_gamma   90.00
#
_symmetry.space_group_name_H-M   'P 1'
#
loop_
_entity.id
_entity.type
_entity.pdbx_description
1 polymer ?
#
loop_
_entity_poly.entity_id
_entity_poly.type
_entity_poly.pdbx_seq_one_letter_code
_entity_poly.pdbx_strand_id
1 'polypeptide(L)'
;MMQAVVLRIPLDSDLKARKLLSFCRRHNLEAAALGIHRIIAHDRYRAGRMAEAVVHYAEAKEYRKVAAIADQLLESYIETNDMQWSIVARAVPQEALFENDRLSFLYRYDEFHALYKDGKSKEAASLLSLLFASESAPRRFWTTLLVDAIPLLEAEEALFSKDETLELMRCLEEVESSHRREEYLLHCKEDTFESVEKKMDVVRFALVRNLAKAFST
;
A
#
# COMPACT_ATOMS: atom_id res chain seq x y z
N MET A 1 12.84 33.29 20.42
CA MET A 1 11.62 34.13 20.57
C MET A 1 10.69 34.06 19.36
N MET A 2 11.20 34.21 18.12
CA MET A 2 10.37 34.21 16.90
C MET A 2 9.63 32.89 16.60
N GLN A 3 10.21 31.72 16.92
CA GLN A 3 9.56 30.41 16.71
C GLN A 3 8.27 30.21 17.52
N ALA A 4 8.23 30.68 18.76
CA ALA A 4 7.07 30.53 19.65
C ALA A 4 5.88 31.39 19.23
N VAL A 5 6.13 32.50 18.53
CA VAL A 5 5.10 33.42 18.04
C VAL A 5 4.43 32.85 16.78
N VAL A 6 5.23 32.26 15.89
CA VAL A 6 4.76 31.65 14.64
C VAL A 6 3.71 30.55 14.91
N LEU A 7 3.93 29.71 15.92
CA LEU A 7 3.00 28.63 16.28
C LEU A 7 1.68 29.10 16.91
N ARG A 8 1.57 30.39 17.27
CA ARG A 8 0.33 30.97 17.84
C ARG A 8 -0.55 31.63 16.78
N ILE A 9 -0.08 31.73 15.53
CA ILE A 9 -0.88 32.29 14.44
C ILE A 9 -1.97 31.27 14.06
N PRO A 10 -3.26 31.64 14.08
CA PRO A 10 -4.33 30.74 13.68
C PRO A 10 -4.15 30.25 12.24
N LEU A 11 -4.26 28.93 12.05
CA LEU A 11 -4.20 28.26 10.74
C LEU A 11 -5.62 28.00 10.22
N ASP A 12 -6.42 29.06 10.09
CA ASP A 12 -7.82 29.03 9.68
C ASP A 12 -8.02 28.87 8.15
N SER A 13 -6.94 28.88 7.36
CA SER A 13 -7.00 28.57 5.92
C SER A 13 -5.69 28.01 5.37
N ASP A 14 -5.80 27.21 4.32
CA ASP A 14 -4.66 26.60 3.62
C ASP A 14 -3.72 27.65 3.04
N LEU A 15 -4.26 28.79 2.59
CA LEU A 15 -3.47 29.90 2.07
C LEU A 15 -2.57 30.49 3.17
N LYS A 16 -3.10 30.67 4.38
CA LYS A 16 -2.31 31.16 5.52
C LYS A 16 -1.27 30.14 5.96
N ALA A 17 -1.63 28.86 6.03
CA ALA A 17 -0.69 27.78 6.31
C ALA A 17 0.48 27.76 5.32
N ARG A 18 0.21 27.83 4.02
CA ARG A 18 1.25 27.88 2.98
C ARG A 18 2.14 29.12 3.10
N LYS A 19 1.55 30.31 3.33
CA LYS A 19 2.31 31.54 3.57
C LYS A 19 3.21 31.42 4.79
N LEU A 20 2.72 30.81 5.88
CA LEU A 20 3.51 30.64 7.10
C LEU A 20 4.65 29.64 6.91
N LEU A 21 4.40 28.50 6.26
CA LEU A 21 5.42 27.51 5.92
C LEU A 21 6.51 28.12 5.02
N SER A 22 6.13 28.89 3.98
CA SER A 22 7.09 29.58 3.12
C SER A 22 7.92 30.63 3.88
N PHE A 23 7.33 31.32 4.84
CA PHE A 23 8.05 32.22 5.74
C PHE A 23 9.06 31.45 6.59
N CYS A 24 8.64 30.35 7.24
CA CYS A 24 9.53 29.50 8.01
C CYS A 24 10.72 28.99 7.18
N ARG A 25 10.47 28.53 5.95
CA ARG A 25 11.51 28.05 5.04
C ARG A 25 12.50 29.15 4.66
N ARG A 26 12.02 30.35 4.30
CA ARG A 26 12.89 31.49 3.94
C ARG A 26 13.78 31.97 5.10
N HIS A 27 13.33 31.77 6.33
CA HIS A 27 14.04 32.20 7.53
C HIS A 27 14.70 31.04 8.31
N ASN A 28 14.83 29.85 7.70
CA ASN A 28 15.43 28.66 8.32
C ASN A 28 14.82 28.29 9.69
N LEU A 29 13.52 28.49 9.85
CA LEU A 29 12.77 28.17 11.07
C LEU A 29 12.22 26.72 11.01
N GLU A 30 13.11 25.73 10.87
CA GLU A 30 12.72 24.33 10.64
C GLU A 30 11.81 23.78 11.75
N ALA A 31 12.17 23.99 13.03
CA ALA A 31 11.35 23.52 14.15
C ALA A 31 9.92 24.08 14.14
N ALA A 32 9.76 25.34 13.70
CA ALA A 32 8.43 25.95 13.57
C ALA A 32 7.67 25.37 12.37
N ALA A 33 8.34 25.12 11.24
CA ALA A 33 7.73 24.46 10.08
C ALA A 33 7.23 23.05 10.41
N LEU A 34 8.04 22.25 11.11
CA LEU A 34 7.63 20.92 11.60
C LEU A 34 6.40 21.02 12.51
N GLY A 35 6.38 21.99 13.44
CA GLY A 35 5.24 22.23 14.32
C GLY A 35 3.96 22.59 13.55
N ILE A 36 4.07 23.44 12.53
CA ILE A 36 2.94 23.80 11.66
C ILE A 36 2.43 22.56 10.92
N HIS A 37 3.31 21.76 10.32
CA HIS A 37 2.93 20.52 9.66
C HIS A 37 2.20 19.55 10.59
N ARG A 38 2.63 19.39 11.85
CA ARG A 38 1.93 18.55 12.84
C ARG A 38 0.51 19.04 13.13
N ILE A 39 0.32 20.34 13.29
CA ILE A 39 -1.00 20.94 13.56
C ILE A 39 -1.93 20.66 12.38
N ILE A 40 -1.49 20.98 11.15
CA ILE A 40 -2.29 20.75 9.94
C ILE A 40 -2.60 19.26 9.78
N ALA A 41 -1.59 18.38 9.93
CA ALA A 41 -1.78 16.95 9.80
C ALA A 41 -2.83 16.41 10.78
N HIS A 42 -2.80 16.87 12.03
CA HIS A 42 -3.77 16.47 13.04
C HIS A 42 -5.19 16.92 12.70
N ASP A 43 -5.36 18.18 12.27
CA ASP A 43 -6.66 18.71 11.88
C ASP A 43 -7.24 17.97 10.67
N ARG A 44 -6.40 17.67 9.66
CA ARG A 44 -6.80 16.90 8.47
C ARG A 44 -7.17 15.46 8.81
N TYR A 45 -6.39 14.82 9.67
CA TYR A 45 -6.66 13.47 10.14
C TYR A 45 -8.02 13.39 10.86
N ARG A 46 -8.30 14.33 11.78
CA ARG A 46 -9.60 14.39 12.49
C ARG A 46 -10.78 14.67 11.57
N ALA A 47 -10.54 15.35 10.45
CA ALA A 47 -11.55 15.59 9.42
C ALA A 47 -11.71 14.42 8.42
N GLY A 48 -11.04 13.28 8.63
CA GLY A 48 -11.08 12.12 7.72
C GLY A 48 -10.31 12.30 6.42
N ARG A 49 -9.55 13.40 6.26
CA ARG A 49 -8.81 13.71 5.02
C ARG A 49 -7.42 13.09 5.07
N MET A 50 -7.37 11.77 4.96
CA MET A 50 -6.15 10.96 5.15
C MET A 50 -5.02 11.31 4.16
N ALA A 51 -5.35 11.56 2.89
CA ALA A 51 -4.36 11.93 1.87
C ALA A 51 -3.62 13.23 2.21
N GLU A 52 -4.33 14.26 2.68
CA GLU A 52 -3.69 15.50 3.13
C GLU A 52 -2.93 15.30 4.45
N ALA A 53 -3.48 14.49 5.36
CA ALA A 53 -2.88 14.23 6.65
C ALA A 53 -1.53 13.49 6.55
N VAL A 54 -1.44 12.45 5.72
CA VAL A 54 -0.22 11.64 5.58
C VAL A 54 0.94 12.47 5.03
N VAL A 55 0.68 13.35 4.07
CA VAL A 55 1.68 14.27 3.50
C VAL A 55 2.25 15.17 4.59
N HIS A 56 1.38 15.77 5.40
CA HIS A 56 1.84 16.66 6.46
C HIS A 56 2.48 15.93 7.64
N TYR A 57 2.09 14.69 7.96
CA TYR A 57 2.82 13.88 8.93
C TYR A 57 4.20 13.48 8.43
N ALA A 58 4.34 13.14 7.15
CA ALA A 58 5.63 12.84 6.52
C ALA A 58 6.56 14.08 6.58
N GLU A 59 6.08 15.25 6.16
CA GLU A 59 6.82 16.52 6.24
C GLU A 59 7.20 16.89 7.68
N ALA A 60 6.36 16.51 8.66
CA ALA A 60 6.64 16.70 10.08
C ALA A 60 7.62 15.65 10.66
N LYS A 61 8.08 14.67 9.87
CA LYS A 61 8.91 13.53 10.29
C LYS A 61 8.22 12.65 11.35
N GLU A 62 6.88 12.60 11.35
CA GLU A 62 6.06 11.81 12.27
C GLU A 62 5.80 10.40 11.72
N TYR A 63 6.86 9.64 11.40
CA TYR A 63 6.76 8.37 10.66
C TYR A 63 5.94 7.30 11.36
N ARG A 64 5.84 7.33 12.70
CA ARG A 64 4.94 6.43 13.45
C ARG A 64 3.46 6.69 13.12
N LYS A 65 3.07 7.94 12.89
CA LYS A 65 1.70 8.30 12.52
C LYS A 65 1.41 7.98 11.07
N VAL A 66 2.42 8.18 10.21
CA VAL A 66 2.40 7.77 8.81
C VAL A 66 2.17 6.25 8.71
N ALA A 67 2.90 5.46 9.50
CA ALA A 67 2.70 4.01 9.61
C ALA A 67 1.27 3.65 10.06
N ALA A 68 0.77 4.29 11.11
CA ALA A 68 -0.58 4.03 11.61
C ALA A 68 -1.67 4.31 10.56
N ILE A 69 -1.50 5.33 9.71
CA ILE A 69 -2.40 5.58 8.58
C ILE A 69 -2.30 4.43 7.57
N ALA A 70 -1.10 4.00 7.21
CA ALA A 70 -0.89 2.88 6.28
C ALA A 70 -1.58 1.59 6.77
N ASP A 71 -1.45 1.31 8.06
CA ASP A 71 -2.08 0.16 8.73
C ASP A 71 -3.59 0.22 8.62
N GLN A 72 -4.16 1.37 8.97
CA GLN A 72 -5.60 1.60 8.90
C GLN A 72 -6.14 1.48 7.46
N LEU A 73 -5.39 1.97 6.47
CA LEU A 73 -5.78 1.86 5.07
C LEU A 73 -5.76 0.40 4.57
N LEU A 74 -4.71 -0.34 4.92
CA LEU A 74 -4.61 -1.74 4.56
C LEU A 74 -5.73 -2.57 5.21
N GLU A 75 -6.04 -2.31 6.48
CA GLU A 75 -7.14 -2.97 7.19
C GLU A 75 -8.50 -2.61 6.59
N SER A 76 -8.72 -1.33 6.29
CA SER A 76 -9.94 -0.90 5.61
C SER A 76 -10.11 -1.58 4.25
N TYR A 77 -9.04 -1.70 3.46
CA TYR A 77 -9.09 -2.35 2.16
C TYR A 77 -9.40 -3.84 2.31
N ILE A 78 -8.74 -4.52 3.25
CA ILE A 78 -9.03 -5.91 3.58
C ILE A 78 -10.53 -6.09 3.89
N GLU A 79 -11.09 -5.24 4.74
CA GLU A 79 -12.48 -5.38 5.20
C GLU A 79 -13.54 -5.05 4.13
N THR A 80 -13.24 -4.15 3.20
CA THR A 80 -14.23 -3.52 2.30
C THR A 80 -13.97 -3.75 0.82
N ASN A 81 -12.78 -4.21 0.46
CA ASN A 81 -12.25 -4.27 -0.90
C ASN A 81 -12.27 -2.91 -1.64
N ASP A 82 -12.31 -1.78 -0.91
CA ASP A 82 -12.36 -0.44 -1.49
C ASP A 82 -10.95 0.17 -1.67
N MET A 83 -10.62 0.53 -2.91
CA MET A 83 -9.35 1.14 -3.28
C MET A 83 -9.19 2.64 -2.91
N GLN A 84 -10.02 3.21 -2.03
CA GLN A 84 -9.84 4.59 -1.53
C GLN A 84 -8.42 4.89 -1.02
N TRP A 85 -7.71 3.86 -0.51
CA TRP A 85 -6.33 3.95 -0.10
C TRP A 85 -5.36 4.39 -1.21
N SER A 86 -5.68 4.13 -2.49
CA SER A 86 -4.88 4.51 -3.67
C SER A 86 -4.60 6.01 -3.71
N ILE A 87 -5.62 6.84 -3.41
CA ILE A 87 -5.47 8.30 -3.36
C ILE A 87 -4.45 8.71 -2.30
N VAL A 88 -4.46 8.03 -1.15
CA VAL A 88 -3.52 8.30 -0.07
C VAL A 88 -2.12 7.83 -0.45
N ALA A 89 -1.97 6.61 -0.98
CA ALA A 89 -0.69 6.05 -1.40
C ALA A 89 0.01 6.94 -2.43
N ARG A 90 -0.72 7.47 -3.41
CA ARG A 90 -0.20 8.40 -4.43
C ARG A 90 0.15 9.79 -3.90
N ALA A 91 -0.43 10.20 -2.78
CA ALA A 91 -0.16 11.50 -2.19
C ALA A 91 1.15 11.52 -1.39
N VAL A 92 1.62 10.37 -0.91
CA VAL A 92 2.81 10.27 -0.05
C VAL A 92 4.07 10.74 -0.80
N PRO A 93 4.89 11.63 -0.21
CA PRO A 93 6.19 12.01 -0.77
C PRO A 93 7.12 10.79 -0.90
N GLN A 94 7.92 10.72 -1.97
CA GLN A 94 8.77 9.56 -2.24
C GLN A 94 9.73 9.24 -1.09
N GLU A 95 10.26 10.27 -0.43
CA GLU A 95 11.17 10.12 0.70
C GLU A 95 10.54 9.36 1.86
N ALA A 96 9.24 9.54 2.08
CA ALA A 96 8.50 8.86 3.15
C ALA A 96 8.16 7.40 2.83
N LEU A 97 8.22 7.00 1.55
CA LEU A 97 8.05 5.60 1.15
C LEU A 97 9.23 4.74 1.62
N PHE A 98 10.46 5.29 1.62
CA PHE A 98 11.66 4.56 2.08
C PHE A 98 11.69 4.36 3.60
N GLU A 99 10.94 5.16 4.35
CA GLU A 99 10.88 5.11 5.81
C GLU A 99 9.77 4.16 6.32
N ASN A 100 8.94 3.63 5.41
CA ASN A 100 7.79 2.82 5.79
C ASN A 100 7.45 1.73 4.75
N ASP A 101 7.75 0.48 5.10
CA ASP A 101 7.50 -0.68 4.23
C ASP A 101 6.04 -0.86 3.84
N ARG A 102 5.09 -0.53 4.73
CA ARG A 102 3.65 -0.68 4.44
C ARG A 102 3.14 0.36 3.45
N LEU A 103 3.63 1.60 3.51
CA LEU A 103 3.34 2.60 2.48
C LEU A 103 4.05 2.30 1.17
N SER A 104 5.30 1.85 1.22
CA SER A 104 6.02 1.38 0.04
C SER A 104 5.25 0.25 -0.65
N PHE A 105 4.75 -0.70 0.14
CA PHE A 105 3.86 -1.77 -0.32
C PHE A 105 2.59 -1.22 -0.98
N LEU A 106 1.82 -0.36 -0.29
CA LEU A 106 0.59 0.21 -0.85
C LEU A 106 0.87 0.99 -2.14
N TYR A 107 1.90 1.83 -2.17
CA TYR A 107 2.29 2.59 -3.36
C TYR A 107 2.61 1.68 -4.55
N ARG A 108 3.43 0.64 -4.34
CA ARG A 108 3.78 -0.32 -5.40
C ARG A 108 2.59 -1.17 -5.82
N TYR A 109 1.71 -1.52 -4.90
CA TYR A 109 0.48 -2.24 -5.22
C TYR A 109 -0.49 -1.38 -6.04
N ASP A 110 -0.54 -0.06 -5.81
CA ASP A 110 -1.25 0.87 -6.69
C ASP A 110 -0.61 0.96 -8.09
N GLU A 111 0.72 1.01 -8.15
CA GLU A 111 1.47 1.02 -9.40
C GLU A 111 1.23 -0.28 -10.20
N PHE A 112 1.16 -1.43 -9.54
CA PHE A 112 0.77 -2.70 -10.14
C PHE A 112 -0.60 -2.59 -10.84
N HIS A 113 -1.62 -2.08 -10.14
CA HIS A 113 -2.96 -1.91 -10.72
C HIS A 113 -2.96 -0.94 -11.89
N ALA A 114 -2.15 0.12 -11.84
CA ALA A 114 -1.99 1.05 -12.96
C ALA A 114 -1.33 0.38 -14.18
N LEU A 115 -0.24 -0.37 -13.99
CA LEU A 115 0.42 -1.12 -15.06
C LEU A 115 -0.51 -2.16 -15.69
N TYR A 116 -1.25 -2.89 -14.87
CA TYR A 116 -2.22 -3.87 -15.33
C TYR A 116 -3.31 -3.22 -16.19
N LYS A 117 -3.88 -2.10 -15.73
CA LYS A 117 -4.90 -1.34 -16.45
C LYS A 117 -4.39 -0.76 -17.78
N ASP A 118 -3.12 -0.38 -17.83
CA ASP A 118 -2.45 0.12 -19.04
C ASP A 118 -2.07 -1.01 -20.03
N GLY A 119 -2.35 -2.27 -19.72
CA GLY A 119 -2.00 -3.42 -20.56
C GLY A 119 -0.51 -3.80 -20.52
N LYS A 120 0.25 -3.27 -19.56
CA LYS A 120 1.67 -3.57 -19.35
C LYS A 120 1.82 -4.82 -18.49
N SER A 121 1.37 -5.95 -19.02
CA SER A 121 1.20 -7.19 -18.25
C SER A 121 2.51 -7.76 -17.73
N LYS A 122 3.61 -7.62 -18.48
CA LYS A 122 4.93 -8.11 -18.05
C LYS A 122 5.48 -7.30 -16.88
N GLU A 123 5.39 -5.97 -16.96
CA GLU A 123 5.80 -5.08 -15.88
C GLU A 123 4.93 -5.27 -14.64
N ALA A 124 3.61 -5.46 -14.82
CA ALA A 124 2.70 -5.77 -13.73
C ALA A 124 3.05 -7.09 -13.04
N ALA A 125 3.33 -8.15 -13.81
CA ALA A 125 3.76 -9.45 -13.28
C ALA A 125 5.07 -9.33 -12.48
N SER A 126 6.09 -8.68 -13.05
CA SER A 126 7.36 -8.47 -12.35
C SER A 126 7.20 -7.67 -11.05
N LEU A 127 6.37 -6.63 -11.04
CA LEU A 127 6.12 -5.84 -9.83
C LEU A 127 5.38 -6.67 -8.77
N LEU A 128 4.38 -7.46 -9.17
CA LEU A 128 3.64 -8.33 -8.27
C LEU A 128 4.53 -9.43 -7.67
N SER A 129 5.42 -10.04 -8.46
CA SER A 129 6.45 -10.96 -7.95
C SER A 129 7.38 -10.30 -6.93
N LEU A 130 7.78 -9.05 -7.16
CA LEU A 130 8.60 -8.30 -6.22
C LEU A 130 7.88 -8.07 -4.89
N LEU A 131 6.56 -7.84 -4.92
CA LEU A 131 5.76 -7.65 -3.69
C LEU A 131 5.72 -8.92 -2.82
N PHE A 132 5.71 -10.11 -3.44
CA PHE A 132 5.87 -11.37 -2.72
C PHE A 132 7.30 -11.57 -2.20
N ALA A 133 8.29 -11.44 -3.07
CA ALA A 133 9.68 -11.78 -2.76
C ALA A 133 10.33 -10.85 -1.71
N SER A 134 9.90 -9.59 -1.65
CA SER A 134 10.47 -8.61 -0.71
C SER A 134 9.91 -8.70 0.71
N GLU A 135 8.99 -9.63 0.99
CA GLU A 135 8.20 -9.71 2.24
C GLU A 135 7.50 -8.39 2.61
N SER A 136 7.40 -7.44 1.67
CA SER A 136 6.79 -6.12 1.90
C SER A 136 5.28 -6.21 2.06
N ALA A 137 4.66 -7.20 1.42
CA ALA A 137 3.26 -7.53 1.59
C ALA A 137 3.03 -8.26 2.93
N PRO A 138 2.20 -7.72 3.84
CA PRO A 138 1.82 -8.44 5.05
C PRO A 138 1.14 -9.76 4.72
N ARG A 139 1.43 -10.84 5.46
CA ARG A 139 0.92 -12.19 5.15
C ARG A 139 -0.60 -12.27 5.00
N ARG A 140 -1.34 -11.52 5.81
CA ARG A 140 -2.81 -11.38 5.71
C ARG A 140 -3.31 -10.88 4.34
N PHE A 141 -2.42 -10.32 3.54
CA PHE A 141 -2.69 -9.75 2.23
C PHE A 141 -2.30 -10.67 1.06
N TRP A 142 -1.58 -11.76 1.34
CA TRP A 142 -1.11 -12.67 0.29
C TRP A 142 -2.27 -13.31 -0.47
N THR A 143 -3.37 -13.67 0.21
CA THR A 143 -4.58 -14.17 -0.44
C THR A 143 -5.10 -13.21 -1.51
N THR A 144 -5.16 -11.91 -1.20
CA THR A 144 -5.59 -10.87 -2.14
C THR A 144 -4.62 -10.78 -3.33
N LEU A 145 -3.31 -10.68 -3.08
CA LEU A 145 -2.29 -10.61 -4.14
C LEU A 145 -2.30 -11.84 -5.04
N LEU A 146 -2.50 -13.03 -4.47
CA LEU A 146 -2.57 -14.28 -5.22
C LEU A 146 -3.79 -14.31 -6.14
N VAL A 147 -4.93 -13.78 -5.69
CA VAL A 147 -6.13 -13.63 -6.53
C VAL A 147 -5.88 -12.63 -7.65
N ASP A 148 -5.24 -11.50 -7.37
CA ASP A 148 -4.89 -10.50 -8.39
C ASP A 148 -3.87 -11.00 -9.41
N ALA A 149 -3.08 -12.02 -9.06
CA ALA A 149 -2.14 -12.66 -9.97
C ALA A 149 -2.83 -13.55 -11.01
N ILE A 150 -4.06 -14.02 -10.76
CA ILE A 150 -4.75 -15.02 -11.61
C ILE A 150 -4.79 -14.59 -13.09
N PRO A 151 -5.20 -13.37 -13.47
CA PRO A 151 -5.27 -12.98 -14.88
C PRO A 151 -3.91 -12.99 -15.57
N LEU A 152 -2.84 -12.70 -14.83
CA LEU A 152 -1.46 -12.69 -15.34
C LEU A 152 -0.89 -14.12 -15.43
N LEU A 153 -1.21 -14.98 -14.46
CA LEU A 153 -0.85 -16.40 -14.48
C LEU A 153 -1.53 -17.16 -15.63
N GLU A 154 -2.76 -16.78 -15.98
CA GLU A 154 -3.56 -17.36 -17.06
C GLU A 154 -3.33 -16.69 -18.43
N ALA A 155 -2.38 -15.75 -18.54
CA ALA A 155 -2.01 -15.16 -19.82
C ALA A 155 -1.56 -16.23 -20.84
N GLU A 156 -1.62 -15.95 -22.13
CA GLU A 156 -1.20 -16.93 -23.16
C GLU A 156 0.31 -17.25 -23.03
N GLU A 157 1.13 -16.21 -22.82
CA GLU A 157 2.55 -16.35 -22.52
C GLU A 157 2.82 -16.56 -21.02
N ALA A 158 4.00 -17.09 -20.70
CA ALA A 158 4.47 -17.20 -19.33
C ALA A 158 5.00 -15.84 -18.85
N LEU A 159 4.14 -15.04 -18.21
CA LEU A 159 4.54 -13.73 -17.67
C LEU A 159 5.36 -13.85 -16.39
N PHE A 160 5.16 -14.93 -15.63
CA PHE A 160 6.01 -15.29 -14.49
C PHE A 160 6.95 -16.41 -14.89
N SER A 161 8.22 -16.25 -14.53
CA SER A 161 9.23 -17.31 -14.66
C SER A 161 8.91 -18.49 -13.73
N LYS A 162 9.63 -19.60 -13.95
CA LYS A 162 9.56 -20.78 -13.08
C LYS A 162 9.81 -20.41 -11.62
N ASP A 163 10.87 -19.66 -11.35
CA ASP A 163 11.28 -19.33 -9.97
C ASP A 163 10.27 -18.39 -9.30
N GLU A 164 9.76 -17.40 -10.03
CA GLU A 164 8.68 -16.52 -9.54
C GLU A 164 7.40 -17.32 -9.25
N THR A 165 7.03 -18.25 -10.12
CA THR A 165 5.85 -19.10 -9.92
C THR A 165 5.99 -19.98 -8.69
N LEU A 166 7.18 -20.57 -8.48
CA LEU A 166 7.47 -21.39 -7.30
C LEU A 166 7.42 -20.57 -6.01
N GLU A 167 7.85 -19.30 -6.05
CA GLU A 167 7.74 -18.41 -4.90
C GLU A 167 6.29 -18.08 -4.55
N LEU A 168 5.44 -17.83 -5.55
CA LEU A 168 3.99 -17.66 -5.33
C LEU A 168 3.34 -18.94 -4.78
N MET A 169 3.73 -20.11 -5.29
CA MET A 169 3.28 -21.41 -4.75
C MET A 169 3.71 -21.60 -3.29
N ARG A 170 4.94 -21.21 -2.93
CA ARG A 170 5.43 -21.23 -1.55
C ARG A 170 4.58 -20.33 -0.65
N CYS A 171 4.24 -19.12 -1.11
CA CYS A 171 3.38 -18.19 -0.38
C CYS A 171 1.98 -18.77 -0.15
N LEU A 172 1.39 -19.41 -1.17
CA LEU A 172 0.10 -20.07 -1.04
C LEU A 172 0.13 -21.22 -0.02
N GLU A 173 1.13 -22.10 -0.10
CA GLU A 173 1.31 -23.21 0.84
C GLU A 173 1.44 -22.70 2.29
N GLU A 174 2.12 -21.57 2.49
CA GLU A 174 2.28 -20.97 3.80
C GLU A 174 0.96 -20.42 4.36
N VAL A 175 0.10 -19.83 3.51
CA VAL A 175 -1.25 -19.40 3.90
C VAL A 175 -2.11 -20.60 4.27
N GLU A 176 -2.05 -21.67 3.47
CA GLU A 176 -2.90 -22.85 3.64
C GLU A 176 -2.50 -23.74 4.82
N SER A 177 -1.21 -23.83 5.12
CA SER A 177 -0.68 -24.59 6.26
C SER A 177 -0.70 -23.80 7.57
N SER A 178 -1.07 -22.51 7.53
CA SER A 178 -1.07 -21.65 8.71
C SER A 178 -2.15 -22.04 9.72
N HIS A 179 -1.82 -21.99 11.00
CA HIS A 179 -2.82 -22.04 12.08
C HIS A 179 -3.80 -20.84 12.05
N ARG A 180 -3.45 -19.75 11.34
CA ARG A 180 -4.30 -18.56 11.12
C ARG A 180 -4.97 -18.56 9.75
N ARG A 181 -5.05 -19.72 9.09
CA ARG A 181 -5.63 -19.86 7.74
C ARG A 181 -6.97 -19.16 7.59
N GLU A 182 -7.90 -19.39 8.53
CA GLU A 182 -9.22 -18.74 8.48
C GLU A 182 -9.12 -17.21 8.47
N GLU A 183 -8.21 -16.63 9.26
CA GLU A 183 -7.98 -15.18 9.29
C GLU A 183 -7.37 -14.66 7.98
N TYR A 184 -6.48 -15.43 7.34
CA TYR A 184 -5.86 -15.05 6.08
C TYR A 184 -6.78 -15.22 4.87
N LEU A 185 -7.76 -16.13 4.97
CA LEU A 185 -8.74 -16.37 3.92
C LEU A 185 -9.94 -15.42 4.05
N LEU A 186 -10.51 -15.31 5.26
CA LEU A 186 -11.68 -14.49 5.55
C LEU A 186 -11.28 -13.08 5.95
N HIS A 187 -11.03 -12.26 4.94
CA HIS A 187 -10.49 -10.92 5.14
C HIS A 187 -11.52 -9.84 4.78
N CYS A 188 -12.43 -10.10 3.84
CA CYS A 188 -13.56 -9.22 3.54
C CYS A 188 -14.84 -9.65 4.28
N LYS A 189 -15.70 -8.70 4.70
CA LYS A 189 -16.95 -9.01 5.44
C LYS A 189 -17.95 -9.86 4.66
N GLU A 190 -17.84 -9.83 3.33
CA GLU A 190 -18.68 -10.59 2.40
C GLU A 190 -18.09 -11.96 2.06
N ASP A 191 -16.84 -12.23 2.46
CA ASP A 191 -16.20 -13.50 2.17
C ASP A 191 -16.86 -14.63 2.99
N THR A 192 -17.30 -15.66 2.29
CA THR A 192 -17.58 -16.97 2.90
C THR A 192 -16.39 -17.87 2.69
N PHE A 193 -16.16 -18.79 3.62
CA PHE A 193 -15.04 -19.73 3.53
C PHE A 193 -15.11 -20.52 2.22
N GLU A 194 -16.30 -20.99 1.83
CA GLU A 194 -16.53 -21.68 0.56
C GLU A 194 -16.15 -20.82 -0.66
N SER A 195 -16.48 -19.53 -0.65
CA SER A 195 -16.14 -18.61 -1.74
C SER A 195 -14.62 -18.43 -1.87
N VAL A 196 -13.94 -18.25 -0.74
CA VAL A 196 -12.48 -18.05 -0.74
C VAL A 196 -11.73 -19.34 -1.08
N GLU A 197 -12.17 -20.50 -0.58
CA GLU A 197 -11.60 -21.80 -0.98
C GLU A 197 -11.66 -21.99 -2.49
N LYS A 198 -12.79 -21.69 -3.12
CA LYS A 198 -12.92 -21.77 -4.58
C LYS A 198 -11.96 -20.83 -5.29
N LYS A 199 -11.75 -19.61 -4.76
CA LYS A 199 -10.73 -18.70 -5.30
C LYS A 199 -9.33 -19.30 -5.16
N MET A 200 -9.00 -19.91 -4.02
CA MET A 200 -7.70 -20.57 -3.82
C MET A 200 -7.51 -21.78 -4.72
N ASP A 201 -8.55 -22.57 -5.00
CA ASP A 201 -8.50 -23.62 -6.02
C ASP A 201 -8.13 -23.04 -7.40
N VAL A 202 -8.76 -21.93 -7.79
CA VAL A 202 -8.42 -21.23 -9.05
C VAL A 202 -6.97 -20.75 -9.06
N VAL A 203 -6.48 -20.16 -7.95
CA VAL A 203 -5.06 -19.78 -7.80
C VAL A 203 -4.15 -20.99 -8.00
N ARG A 204 -4.43 -22.13 -7.34
CA ARG A 204 -3.63 -23.36 -7.49
C ARG A 204 -3.56 -23.80 -8.95
N PHE A 205 -4.69 -23.83 -9.66
CA PHE A 205 -4.71 -24.20 -11.08
C PHE A 205 -3.94 -23.22 -11.95
N ALA A 206 -4.09 -21.92 -11.74
CA ALA A 206 -3.40 -20.88 -12.48
C ALA A 206 -1.87 -20.97 -12.30
N LEU A 207 -1.42 -21.22 -11.08
CA LEU A 207 0.00 -21.44 -10.76
C LEU A 207 0.57 -22.66 -11.48
N VAL A 208 -0.12 -23.81 -11.42
CA VAL A 208 0.32 -25.04 -12.10
C VAL A 208 0.39 -24.86 -13.62
N ARG A 209 -0.60 -24.18 -14.21
CA ARG A 209 -0.60 -23.87 -15.64
C ARG A 209 0.53 -22.93 -16.02
N ASN A 210 0.75 -21.86 -15.25
CA ASN A 210 1.87 -20.97 -15.51
C ASN A 210 3.21 -21.69 -15.42
N LEU A 211 3.38 -22.54 -14.40
CA LEU A 211 4.57 -23.35 -14.25
C LEU A 211 4.80 -24.26 -15.48
N ALA A 212 3.76 -24.92 -15.99
CA ALA A 212 3.84 -25.74 -17.19
C ALA A 212 4.26 -24.94 -18.44
N LYS A 213 3.71 -23.73 -18.62
CA LYS A 213 4.13 -22.81 -19.70
C LYS A 213 5.60 -22.39 -19.54
N ALA A 214 6.02 -22.03 -18.34
CA ALA A 214 7.37 -21.59 -18.04
C ALA A 214 8.43 -22.69 -18.24
N PHE A 215 8.06 -23.97 -18.13
CA PHE A 215 8.93 -25.10 -18.49
C PHE A 215 9.01 -25.37 -19.99
N SER A 216 8.04 -24.87 -20.77
CA SER A 216 7.93 -25.11 -22.21
C SER A 216 8.57 -24.00 -23.06
N THR A 217 9.09 -22.95 -22.40
CA THR A 217 9.74 -21.77 -23.01
C THR A 217 11.25 -21.88 -22.82
#